data_AF-A0A3A9FNP2-F1
#
_entry.id   AF-A0A3A9FNP2-F1
#
_cell.length_a   1.000
_cell.length_b   1.000
_cell.length_c   1.000
_cell.angle_alpha   90.00
_cell.angle_beta   90.00
_cell.angle_gamma   90.00
#
_symmetry.space_group_name_H-M   'P 1'
#
loop_
_entity.id
_entity.type
_entity.pdbx_description
1 polymer ?
#
loop_
_entity_poly.entity_id
_entity_poly.type
_entity_poly.pdbx_seq_one_letter_code
_entity_poly.pdbx_strand_id
1 'polypeptide(L)'
;MSEIVGSIYYKIEETGLKEGILFIDEINCVSETLAPTMLQFLQCKTFGNHKIPEGWIIIAAGNPPEFNKSVREFDIVTLDRIKRINVEPDFSIWKEYAYQEAIHPAIIAYLDVKQQNFCQIEATVDGKQFATPRGWEDLSRLIEVYEKMDKKTDREVVGQYIQHNKIAKDFANYLELFYKYENDYEVDAVLSGTLKEALLFKAGRAPFDEKLSLIGLLLSKIGTVFRETLEREKTVESLMMQLKKFPNKKEGEEENSGIRKMGEITRLYEEEWKKKKTAGLLSRRQDHLFKNVLKKLEEYDHILKSEQLDNREDAWKRLRKLFQEENIQLEETMNRAGSMLENAFNFMEAAFGDSQEMVIFVTQLNMNNDCIQFLQEYECERYYQYNKKLLFQDREDELLKRIES
;
A
#
# COMPACT_ATOMS: atom_id res chain seq x y z
N MET A 1 -16.36 20.62 21.86
CA MET A 1 -15.89 21.60 20.85
C MET A 1 -14.78 22.52 21.36
N SER A 2 -14.76 23.01 22.61
CA SER A 2 -13.52 23.64 23.16
C SER A 2 -12.34 22.66 23.18
N GLU A 3 -12.64 21.36 23.29
CA GLU A 3 -11.68 20.26 23.11
C GLU A 3 -11.02 20.22 21.72
N ILE A 4 -11.69 20.68 20.65
CA ILE A 4 -11.13 20.68 19.28
C ILE A 4 -10.00 21.71 19.17
N VAL A 5 -10.20 22.90 19.75
CA VAL A 5 -9.16 23.92 19.80
C VAL A 5 -8.08 23.51 20.81
N GLY A 6 -8.48 22.94 21.95
CA GLY A 6 -7.57 22.40 22.96
C GLY A 6 -6.63 21.31 22.41
N SER A 7 -7.11 20.40 21.56
CA SER A 7 -6.28 19.35 20.97
C SER A 7 -5.17 19.90 20.07
N ILE A 8 -5.41 21.05 19.41
CA ILE A 8 -4.37 21.72 18.62
C ILE A 8 -3.28 22.26 19.54
N TYR A 9 -3.66 23.00 20.58
CA TYR A 9 -2.69 23.55 21.53
C TYR A 9 -1.91 22.46 22.27
N TYR A 10 -2.58 21.38 22.68
CA TYR A 10 -1.92 20.21 23.25
C TYR A 10 -0.91 19.59 22.29
N LYS A 11 -1.29 19.42 21.01
CA LYS A 11 -0.38 18.89 19.99
C LYS A 11 0.83 19.79 19.76
N ILE A 12 0.64 21.10 19.74
CA ILE A 12 1.72 22.09 19.64
C ILE A 12 2.66 21.98 20.84
N GLU A 13 2.11 21.87 22.06
CA GLU A 13 2.89 21.76 23.29
C GLU A 13 3.69 20.44 23.35
N GLU A 14 3.06 19.32 23.00
CA GLU A 14 3.66 17.99 23.04
C GLU A 14 4.75 17.82 21.96
N THR A 15 4.52 18.33 20.75
CA THR A 15 5.37 18.03 19.58
C THR A 15 6.25 19.20 19.13
N GLY A 16 5.93 20.43 19.55
CA GLY A 16 6.55 21.67 19.07
C GLY A 16 6.15 22.09 17.66
N LEU A 17 5.27 21.34 16.98
CA LEU A 17 4.83 21.64 15.61
C LEU A 17 3.85 22.81 15.62
N LYS A 18 4.20 23.92 14.95
CA LYS A 18 3.39 25.15 14.88
C LYS A 18 2.40 25.18 13.72
N GLU A 19 2.55 24.24 12.79
CA GLU A 19 1.76 24.14 11.57
C GLU A 19 1.05 22.78 11.53
N GLY A 20 -0.16 22.75 10.96
CA GLY A 20 -0.95 21.52 10.91
C GLY A 20 -2.27 21.65 10.15
N ILE A 21 -2.92 20.51 9.97
CA ILE A 21 -4.25 20.41 9.39
C ILE A 21 -5.19 19.96 10.49
N LEU A 22 -6.22 20.77 10.77
CA LEU A 22 -7.37 20.33 11.54
C LEU A 22 -8.38 19.72 10.58
N PHE A 23 -8.48 18.39 10.59
CA PHE A 23 -9.47 17.66 9.82
C PHE A 23 -10.74 17.42 10.65
N ILE A 24 -11.90 17.83 10.12
CA ILE A 24 -13.21 17.62 10.74
C ILE A 24 -14.04 16.75 9.79
N ASP A 25 -14.36 15.54 10.23
CA ASP A 25 -15.21 14.64 9.46
C ASP A 25 -16.71 14.89 9.75
N GLU A 26 -17.56 14.49 8.80
CA GLU A 26 -19.03 14.53 8.89
C GLU A 26 -19.62 15.91 9.26
N ILE A 27 -19.02 16.99 8.77
CA ILE A 27 -19.38 18.37 9.10
C ILE A 27 -20.85 18.72 8.82
N ASN A 28 -21.43 18.06 7.83
CA ASN A 28 -22.80 18.26 7.39
C ASN A 28 -23.82 17.39 8.14
N CYS A 29 -23.38 16.55 9.08
CA CYS A 29 -24.24 15.77 9.99
C CYS A 29 -24.39 16.41 11.38
N VAL A 30 -23.88 17.63 11.55
CA VAL A 30 -23.95 18.39 12.82
C VAL A 30 -25.40 18.75 13.16
N SER A 31 -25.73 18.74 14.46
CA SER A 31 -27.07 19.08 14.95
C SER A 31 -27.47 20.51 14.57
N GLU A 32 -28.79 20.75 14.48
CA GLU A 32 -29.36 22.07 14.14
C GLU A 32 -28.82 23.20 15.01
N THR A 33 -28.70 22.91 16.30
CA THR A 33 -28.25 23.85 17.33
C THR A 33 -26.79 24.23 17.19
N LEU A 34 -25.97 23.37 16.56
CA LEU A 34 -24.53 23.56 16.42
C LEU A 34 -24.11 24.04 15.03
N ALA A 35 -24.98 23.91 14.02
CA ALA A 35 -24.69 24.33 12.66
C ALA A 35 -24.23 25.80 12.56
N PRO A 36 -24.89 26.80 13.19
CA PRO A 36 -24.44 28.19 13.12
C PRO A 36 -23.04 28.40 13.71
N THR A 37 -22.74 27.73 14.84
CA THR A 37 -21.42 27.83 15.48
C THR A 37 -20.35 27.16 14.63
N MET A 38 -20.65 26.05 13.98
CA MET A 38 -19.72 25.36 13.10
C MET A 38 -19.41 26.17 11.84
N LEU A 39 -20.42 26.84 11.27
CA LEU A 39 -20.24 27.77 10.16
C LEU A 39 -19.35 28.95 10.55
N GLN A 40 -19.60 29.56 11.71
CA GLN A 40 -18.73 30.60 12.26
C GLN A 40 -17.30 30.10 12.44
N PHE A 41 -17.13 28.87 12.92
CA PHE A 41 -15.82 28.26 13.11
C PHE A 41 -15.06 28.08 11.78
N LEU A 42 -15.71 27.54 10.74
CA LEU A 42 -15.11 27.36 9.42
C LEU A 42 -14.71 28.69 8.76
N GLN A 43 -15.52 29.74 8.97
CA GLN A 43 -15.29 31.05 8.35
C GLN A 43 -14.27 31.90 9.11
N CYS A 44 -14.40 31.98 10.43
CA CYS A 44 -13.62 32.89 11.26
C CYS A 44 -12.39 32.25 11.89
N LYS A 45 -12.22 30.91 11.76
CA LYS A 45 -11.20 30.13 12.45
C LYS A 45 -11.19 30.39 13.97
N THR A 46 -12.37 30.61 14.55
CA THR A 46 -12.55 30.88 15.98
C THR A 46 -13.70 30.06 16.53
N PHE A 47 -13.51 29.51 17.73
CA PHE A 47 -14.56 28.83 18.47
C PHE A 47 -14.72 29.50 19.83
N GLY A 48 -15.84 30.21 20.03
CA GLY A 48 -15.99 31.11 21.17
C GLY A 48 -14.88 32.15 21.20
N ASN A 49 -14.13 32.21 22.30
CA ASN A 49 -13.00 33.15 22.48
C ASN A 49 -11.64 32.59 22.03
N HIS A 50 -11.60 31.35 21.55
CA HIS A 50 -10.35 30.69 21.16
C HIS A 50 -10.16 30.75 19.65
N LYS A 51 -8.98 31.19 19.21
CA LYS A 51 -8.61 31.27 17.80
C LYS A 51 -7.77 30.05 17.42
N ILE A 52 -7.96 29.54 16.20
CA ILE A 52 -7.04 28.56 15.61
C ILE A 52 -5.70 29.26 15.30
N PRO A 53 -4.56 28.67 15.69
CA PRO A 53 -3.24 29.22 15.38
C PRO A 53 -3.03 29.46 13.88
N GLU A 54 -2.25 30.48 13.52
CA GLU A 54 -2.13 30.93 12.12
C GLU A 54 -1.55 29.87 11.17
N GLY A 55 -0.64 29.03 11.68
CA GLY A 55 -0.06 27.91 10.93
C GLY A 55 -1.01 26.74 10.66
N TRP A 56 -2.28 26.83 11.10
CA TRP A 56 -3.24 25.74 10.97
C TRP A 56 -4.31 26.01 9.91
N ILE A 57 -4.55 24.99 9.09
CA ILE A 57 -5.59 24.97 8.06
C ILE A 57 -6.73 24.07 8.53
N ILE A 58 -7.97 24.47 8.29
CA ILE A 58 -9.15 23.66 8.57
C ILE A 58 -9.56 22.97 7.28
N ILE A 59 -9.67 21.65 7.31
CA ILE A 59 -10.25 20.83 6.24
C ILE A 59 -11.46 20.13 6.82
N ALA A 60 -12.58 20.17 6.11
CA ALA A 60 -13.80 19.50 6.52
C ALA A 60 -14.26 18.52 5.45
N ALA A 61 -14.75 17.35 5.88
CA ALA A 61 -15.37 16.35 5.02
C ALA A 61 -16.85 16.21 5.38
N GLY A 62 -17.67 15.86 4.38
CA GLY A 62 -19.10 15.64 4.54
C GLY A 62 -19.61 14.64 3.52
N ASN A 63 -20.61 13.86 3.91
CA ASN A 63 -21.19 12.83 3.05
C ASN A 63 -22.25 13.44 2.13
N PRO A 64 -22.37 13.02 0.86
CA PRO A 64 -23.47 13.45 0.01
C PRO A 64 -24.85 13.12 0.63
N PRO A 65 -25.89 13.95 0.39
CA PRO A 65 -27.20 13.77 1.00
C PRO A 65 -27.84 12.40 0.73
N GLU A 66 -27.50 11.80 -0.41
CA GLU A 66 -27.97 10.50 -0.86
C GLU A 66 -27.54 9.35 0.07
N PHE A 67 -26.39 9.49 0.74
CA PHE A 67 -25.84 8.46 1.61
C PHE A 67 -26.39 8.53 3.04
N ASN A 68 -26.66 9.73 3.55
CA ASN A 68 -27.06 9.93 4.95
C ASN A 68 -28.22 10.92 5.10
N LYS A 69 -29.33 10.47 5.69
CA LYS A 69 -30.57 11.23 5.89
C LYS A 69 -30.40 12.44 6.83
N SER A 70 -29.35 12.45 7.65
CA SER A 70 -29.05 13.53 8.58
C SER A 70 -28.20 14.64 7.97
N VAL A 71 -27.83 14.51 6.69
CA VAL A 71 -27.02 15.50 5.98
C VAL A 71 -27.82 16.77 5.75
N ARG A 72 -27.20 17.89 6.08
CA ARG A 72 -27.70 19.23 5.81
C ARG A 72 -26.79 19.90 4.79
N GLU A 73 -27.36 20.35 3.69
CA GLU A 73 -26.59 21.11 2.71
C GLU A 73 -26.29 22.52 3.22
N PHE A 74 -25.09 23.01 2.90
CA PHE A 74 -24.72 24.38 3.18
C PHE A 74 -25.43 25.33 2.21
N ASP A 75 -25.83 26.50 2.72
CA ASP A 75 -26.38 27.55 1.88
C ASP A 75 -25.32 28.13 0.93
N ILE A 76 -25.78 28.81 -0.13
CA ILE A 76 -24.92 29.40 -1.16
C ILE A 76 -23.91 30.38 -0.55
N VAL A 77 -24.33 31.15 0.47
CA VAL A 77 -23.49 32.14 1.14
C VAL A 77 -22.33 31.50 1.89
N THR A 78 -22.58 30.36 2.54
CA THR A 78 -21.53 29.55 3.17
C THR A 78 -20.61 28.95 2.12
N LEU A 79 -21.17 28.37 1.06
CA LEU A 79 -20.39 27.75 -0.02
C LEU A 79 -19.45 28.74 -0.71
N ASP A 80 -19.81 30.02 -0.81
CA ASP A 80 -18.95 31.08 -1.35
C ASP A 80 -17.71 31.38 -0.46
N ARG A 81 -17.80 31.08 0.84
CA ARG A 81 -16.74 31.33 1.83
C ARG A 81 -15.81 30.14 2.06
N ILE A 82 -16.13 28.98 1.49
CA ILE A 82 -15.32 27.77 1.59
C ILE A 82 -14.88 27.31 0.20
N LYS A 83 -13.80 26.53 0.13
CA LYS A 83 -13.39 25.87 -1.11
C LYS A 83 -13.92 24.43 -1.08
N ARG A 84 -14.99 24.18 -1.84
CA ARG A 84 -15.60 22.86 -1.98
C ARG A 84 -14.91 22.08 -3.09
N ILE A 85 -14.50 20.86 -2.77
CA ILE A 85 -14.00 19.87 -3.73
C ILE A 85 -14.95 18.69 -3.67
N ASN A 86 -15.50 18.29 -4.80
CA ASN A 86 -16.29 17.06 -4.89
C ASN A 86 -15.32 15.89 -5.10
N VAL A 87 -15.49 14.83 -4.33
CA VAL A 87 -14.68 13.61 -4.42
C VAL A 87 -15.62 12.47 -4.78
N GLU A 88 -15.31 11.79 -5.88
CA GLU A 88 -16.08 10.66 -6.40
C GLU A 88 -15.19 9.42 -6.47
N PRO A 89 -15.76 8.21 -6.31
CA PRO A 89 -15.01 6.97 -6.43
C PRO A 89 -14.60 6.73 -7.89
N ASP A 90 -13.30 6.64 -8.14
CA ASP A 90 -12.73 6.23 -9.42
C ASP A 90 -11.96 4.93 -9.23
N PHE A 91 -12.29 3.90 -10.02
CA PHE A 91 -11.67 2.58 -9.88
C PHE A 91 -10.19 2.60 -10.28
N SER A 92 -9.82 3.33 -11.33
CA SER A 92 -8.44 3.36 -11.83
C SER A 92 -7.50 3.98 -10.79
N ILE A 93 -7.92 5.09 -10.18
CA ILE A 93 -7.18 5.74 -9.09
C ILE A 93 -7.18 4.86 -7.83
N TRP A 94 -8.33 4.27 -7.48
CA TRP A 94 -8.40 3.38 -6.32
C TRP A 94 -7.52 2.14 -6.50
N LYS A 95 -7.35 1.64 -7.73
CA LYS A 95 -6.50 0.49 -8.01
C LYS A 95 -5.02 0.78 -7.73
N GLU A 96 -4.54 1.97 -8.06
CA GLU A 96 -3.18 2.40 -7.68
C GLU A 96 -3.01 2.39 -6.16
N TYR A 97 -4.01 2.92 -5.44
CA TYR A 97 -4.07 2.84 -3.97
C TYR A 97 -4.12 1.38 -3.48
N ALA A 98 -4.90 0.52 -4.14
CA ALA A 98 -5.07 -0.88 -3.77
C ALA A 98 -3.74 -1.65 -3.85
N TYR A 99 -2.91 -1.36 -4.85
CA TYR A 99 -1.55 -1.91 -4.92
C TYR A 99 -0.65 -1.41 -3.78
N GLN A 100 -0.72 -0.11 -3.43
CA GLN A 100 0.08 0.49 -2.35
C GLN A 100 -0.30 -0.07 -0.97
N GLU A 101 -1.60 -0.21 -0.69
CA GLU A 101 -2.11 -0.73 0.58
C GLU A 101 -2.17 -2.27 0.65
N ALA A 102 -1.67 -2.95 -0.40
CA ALA A 102 -1.61 -4.40 -0.49
C ALA A 102 -2.99 -5.07 -0.39
N ILE A 103 -3.99 -4.52 -1.08
CA ILE A 103 -5.31 -5.14 -1.20
C ILE A 103 -5.20 -6.51 -1.88
N HIS A 104 -6.05 -7.43 -1.43
CA HIS A 104 -6.02 -8.82 -1.80
C HIS A 104 -6.17 -8.98 -3.31
N PRO A 105 -5.25 -9.67 -4.00
CA PRO A 105 -5.21 -9.65 -5.46
C PRO A 105 -6.44 -10.24 -6.15
N ALA A 106 -7.15 -11.17 -5.50
CA ALA A 106 -8.42 -11.67 -6.02
C ALA A 106 -9.49 -10.56 -6.13
N ILE A 107 -9.48 -9.57 -5.22
CA ILE A 107 -10.41 -8.43 -5.27
C ILE A 107 -10.06 -7.53 -6.46
N ILE A 108 -8.76 -7.21 -6.62
CA ILE A 108 -8.28 -6.37 -7.71
C ILE A 108 -8.62 -7.02 -9.06
N ALA A 109 -8.29 -8.31 -9.22
CA ALA A 109 -8.55 -9.06 -10.45
C ALA A 109 -10.05 -9.20 -10.77
N TYR A 110 -10.90 -9.38 -9.75
CA TYR A 110 -12.35 -9.39 -9.93
C TYR A 110 -12.87 -8.03 -10.40
N LEU A 111 -12.45 -6.94 -9.74
CA LEU A 111 -12.91 -5.59 -10.05
C LEU A 111 -12.37 -5.09 -11.39
N ASP A 112 -11.23 -5.58 -11.87
CA ASP A 112 -10.75 -5.32 -13.23
C ASP A 112 -11.73 -5.80 -14.30
N VAL A 113 -12.32 -6.97 -14.09
CA VAL A 113 -13.31 -7.55 -15.00
C VAL A 113 -14.69 -6.92 -14.77
N LYS A 114 -14.99 -6.54 -13.53
CA LYS A 114 -16.31 -6.07 -13.09
C LYS A 114 -16.23 -4.70 -12.43
N GLN A 115 -15.68 -3.71 -13.13
CA GLN A 115 -15.47 -2.36 -12.58
C GLN A 115 -16.77 -1.73 -12.07
N GLN A 116 -17.91 -2.04 -12.70
CA GLN A 116 -19.21 -1.57 -12.25
C GLN A 116 -19.57 -2.02 -10.82
N ASN A 117 -18.96 -3.09 -10.31
CA ASN A 117 -19.19 -3.62 -8.96
C ASN A 117 -18.30 -2.94 -7.89
N PHE A 118 -17.43 -2.01 -8.28
CA PHE A 118 -16.50 -1.34 -7.37
C PHE A 118 -17.21 -0.50 -6.30
N CYS A 119 -18.11 0.38 -6.72
CA CYS A 119 -18.88 1.23 -5.83
C CYS A 119 -20.32 1.33 -6.33
N GLN A 120 -21.26 0.71 -5.59
CA GLN A 120 -22.69 0.75 -5.88
C GLN A 120 -23.47 0.94 -4.60
N ILE A 121 -24.44 1.83 -4.61
CA ILE A 121 -25.31 2.08 -3.47
C ILE A 121 -26.74 2.22 -3.99
N GLU A 122 -27.62 1.32 -3.54
CA GLU A 122 -28.98 1.21 -4.03
C GLU A 122 -29.97 1.14 -2.86
N ALA A 123 -31.15 1.74 -3.01
CA ALA A 123 -32.27 1.56 -2.11
C ALA A 123 -33.24 0.54 -2.69
N THR A 124 -33.44 -0.58 -2.00
CA THR A 124 -34.37 -1.65 -2.39
C THR A 124 -35.54 -1.74 -1.41
N VAL A 125 -36.57 -2.52 -1.75
CA VAL A 125 -37.74 -2.76 -0.87
C VAL A 125 -37.32 -3.37 0.47
N ASP A 126 -36.28 -4.20 0.47
CA ASP A 126 -35.76 -4.91 1.64
C ASP A 126 -34.71 -4.12 2.42
N GLY A 127 -34.38 -2.90 1.99
CA GLY A 127 -33.39 -2.03 2.62
C GLY A 127 -32.32 -1.50 1.66
N LYS A 128 -31.32 -0.81 2.21
CA LYS A 128 -30.17 -0.31 1.43
C LYS A 128 -29.22 -1.47 1.12
N GLN A 129 -28.77 -1.57 -0.13
CA GLN A 129 -27.71 -2.48 -0.54
C GLN A 129 -26.52 -1.66 -1.01
N PHE A 130 -25.31 -2.07 -0.64
CA PHE A 130 -24.12 -1.31 -1.03
C PHE A 130 -22.84 -2.15 -1.12
N ALA A 131 -21.98 -1.75 -2.04
CA ALA A 131 -20.58 -2.11 -2.16
C ALA A 131 -19.77 -0.81 -2.17
N THR A 132 -18.74 -0.70 -1.35
CA THR A 132 -17.91 0.51 -1.25
C THR A 132 -16.43 0.17 -1.30
N PRO A 133 -15.57 1.12 -1.68
CA PRO A 133 -14.11 0.92 -1.67
C PRO A 133 -13.60 0.46 -0.30
N ARG A 134 -14.17 1.01 0.80
CA ARG A 134 -13.87 0.58 2.18
C ARG A 134 -14.27 -0.87 2.44
N GLY A 135 -15.45 -1.29 1.97
CA GLY A 135 -15.90 -2.67 2.13
C GLY A 135 -14.96 -3.68 1.46
N TRP A 136 -14.41 -3.33 0.31
CA TRP A 136 -13.39 -4.14 -0.38
C TRP A 136 -12.08 -4.22 0.39
N GLU A 137 -11.62 -3.10 0.96
CA GLU A 137 -10.43 -3.07 1.80
C GLU A 137 -10.59 -3.90 3.08
N ASP A 138 -11.70 -3.74 3.78
CA ASP A 138 -11.97 -4.49 5.01
C ASP A 138 -12.07 -6.01 4.73
N LEU A 139 -12.74 -6.38 3.62
CA LEU A 139 -12.81 -7.77 3.16
C LEU A 139 -11.42 -8.33 2.82
N SER A 140 -10.58 -7.54 2.15
CA SER A 140 -9.19 -7.91 1.86
C SER A 140 -8.45 -8.36 3.11
N ARG A 141 -8.51 -7.54 4.17
CA ARG A 141 -7.82 -7.83 5.43
C ARG A 141 -8.34 -9.12 6.07
N LEU A 142 -9.64 -9.37 5.98
CA LEU A 142 -10.20 -10.62 6.51
C LEU A 142 -9.73 -11.84 5.72
N ILE A 143 -9.72 -11.76 4.39
CA ILE A 143 -9.24 -12.85 3.51
C ILE A 143 -7.80 -13.22 3.89
N GLU A 144 -6.90 -12.24 4.00
CA GLU A 144 -5.49 -12.48 4.39
C GLU A 144 -5.37 -13.20 5.75
N VAL A 145 -6.21 -12.86 6.72
CA VAL A 145 -6.22 -13.51 8.03
C VAL A 145 -6.75 -14.93 7.92
N TYR A 146 -7.81 -15.14 7.13
CA TYR A 146 -8.41 -16.44 6.93
C TYR A 146 -7.44 -17.40 6.25
N GLU A 147 -6.72 -16.96 5.21
CA GLU A 147 -5.69 -17.75 4.54
C GLU A 147 -4.58 -18.19 5.50
N LYS A 148 -4.09 -17.29 6.36
CA LYS A 148 -3.10 -17.61 7.39
C LYS A 148 -3.60 -18.63 8.42
N MET A 149 -4.92 -18.72 8.60
CA MET A 149 -5.57 -19.66 9.50
C MET A 149 -6.09 -20.91 8.79
N ASP A 150 -5.81 -21.08 7.49
CA ASP A 150 -6.36 -22.15 6.64
C ASP A 150 -7.91 -22.21 6.70
N LYS A 151 -8.55 -21.04 6.67
CA LYS A 151 -10.01 -20.87 6.64
C LYS A 151 -10.46 -20.33 5.29
N LYS A 152 -11.68 -20.73 4.89
CA LYS A 152 -12.30 -20.25 3.65
C LYS A 152 -13.21 -19.06 3.92
N THR A 153 -13.14 -18.08 3.02
CA THR A 153 -14.06 -16.94 2.98
C THR A 153 -15.25 -17.32 2.11
N ASP A 154 -16.37 -17.70 2.75
CA ASP A 154 -17.59 -18.07 2.04
C ASP A 154 -18.46 -16.85 1.71
N ARG A 155 -19.60 -17.11 1.06
CA ARG A 155 -20.55 -16.08 0.66
C ARG A 155 -21.15 -15.29 1.84
N GLU A 156 -21.36 -15.93 2.98
CA GLU A 156 -21.92 -15.26 4.16
C GLU A 156 -20.91 -14.25 4.70
N VAL A 157 -19.64 -14.65 4.76
CA VAL A 157 -18.54 -13.77 5.17
C VAL A 157 -18.39 -12.60 4.21
N VAL A 158 -18.35 -12.84 2.88
CA VAL A 158 -18.28 -11.75 1.89
C VAL A 158 -19.45 -10.77 2.06
N GLY A 159 -20.66 -11.27 2.30
CA GLY A 159 -21.86 -10.45 2.47
C GLY A 159 -21.85 -9.51 3.67
N GLN A 160 -21.02 -9.77 4.69
CA GLN A 160 -20.86 -8.88 5.85
C GLN A 160 -20.16 -7.56 5.49
N TYR A 161 -19.27 -7.61 4.49
CA TYR A 161 -18.45 -6.47 4.05
C TYR A 161 -19.02 -5.83 2.79
N ILE A 162 -19.46 -6.67 1.84
CA ILE A 162 -20.11 -6.25 0.61
C ILE A 162 -21.61 -6.50 0.78
N GLN A 163 -22.32 -5.53 1.35
CA GLN A 163 -23.76 -5.61 1.65
C GLN A 163 -24.64 -5.43 0.41
N HIS A 164 -24.16 -5.88 -0.74
CA HIS A 164 -24.89 -5.92 -2.00
C HIS A 164 -24.98 -7.37 -2.47
N ASN A 165 -26.14 -7.99 -2.28
CA ASN A 165 -26.32 -9.45 -2.38
C ASN A 165 -25.85 -10.07 -3.70
N LYS A 166 -26.04 -9.38 -4.82
CA LYS A 166 -25.59 -9.85 -6.15
C LYS A 166 -24.06 -9.82 -6.27
N ILE A 167 -23.44 -8.69 -5.94
CA ILE A 167 -21.99 -8.48 -5.98
C ILE A 167 -21.29 -9.42 -5.00
N ALA A 168 -21.80 -9.57 -3.78
CA ALA A 168 -21.23 -10.47 -2.78
C ALA A 168 -21.23 -11.93 -3.26
N LYS A 169 -22.35 -12.38 -3.86
CA LYS A 169 -22.45 -13.72 -4.44
C LYS A 169 -21.47 -13.90 -5.61
N ASP A 170 -21.40 -12.91 -6.50
CA ASP A 170 -20.54 -12.95 -7.68
C ASP A 170 -19.06 -13.02 -7.27
N PHE A 171 -18.63 -12.17 -6.34
CA PHE A 171 -17.27 -12.19 -5.82
C PHE A 171 -16.94 -13.47 -5.05
N ALA A 172 -17.85 -13.99 -4.21
CA ALA A 172 -17.60 -15.23 -3.48
C ALA A 172 -17.36 -16.42 -4.42
N ASN A 173 -18.14 -16.52 -5.51
CA ASN A 173 -17.93 -17.53 -6.54
C ASN A 173 -16.60 -17.30 -7.28
N TYR A 174 -16.28 -16.05 -7.60
CA TYR A 174 -15.01 -15.70 -8.23
C TYR A 174 -13.82 -16.08 -7.35
N LEU A 175 -13.88 -15.82 -6.05
CA LEU A 175 -12.82 -16.15 -5.09
C LEU A 175 -12.59 -17.66 -5.00
N GLU A 176 -13.65 -18.46 -5.01
CA GLU A 176 -13.51 -19.92 -5.06
C GLU A 176 -12.81 -20.40 -6.34
N LEU A 177 -13.17 -19.81 -7.49
CA LEU A 177 -12.50 -20.09 -8.76
C LEU A 177 -11.04 -19.62 -8.76
N PHE A 178 -10.76 -18.47 -8.15
CA PHE A 178 -9.41 -17.92 -8.02
C PHE A 178 -8.47 -18.90 -7.32
N TYR A 179 -8.88 -19.45 -6.16
CA TYR A 179 -8.11 -20.48 -5.45
C TYR A 179 -8.02 -21.79 -6.22
N LYS A 180 -9.09 -22.16 -6.93
CA LYS A 180 -9.06 -23.34 -7.79
C LYS A 180 -8.00 -23.17 -8.88
N TYR A 181 -7.97 -22.03 -9.56
CA TYR A 181 -7.00 -21.75 -10.63
C TYR A 181 -5.57 -21.66 -10.11
N GLU A 182 -5.33 -21.09 -8.93
CA GLU A 182 -4.01 -21.08 -8.31
C GLU A 182 -3.42 -22.49 -8.18
N ASN A 183 -4.24 -23.44 -7.71
CA ASN A 183 -3.86 -24.84 -7.57
C ASN A 183 -3.77 -25.56 -8.92
N ASP A 184 -4.79 -25.39 -9.76
CA ASP A 184 -4.92 -26.05 -11.06
C ASP A 184 -3.79 -25.69 -12.05
N TYR A 185 -3.29 -24.44 -11.98
CA TYR A 185 -2.19 -23.95 -12.81
C TYR A 185 -0.82 -24.04 -12.14
N GLU A 186 -0.76 -24.51 -10.88
CA GLU A 186 0.47 -24.65 -10.11
C GLU A 186 1.32 -23.37 -10.19
N VAL A 187 0.72 -22.21 -9.87
CA VAL A 187 1.32 -20.88 -10.12
C VAL A 187 2.72 -20.74 -9.49
N ASP A 188 2.93 -21.28 -8.29
CA ASP A 188 4.25 -21.27 -7.64
C ASP A 188 5.29 -22.12 -8.41
N ALA A 189 4.87 -23.21 -9.06
CA ALA A 189 5.74 -24.02 -9.92
C ALA A 189 6.09 -23.27 -11.21
N VAL A 190 5.12 -22.58 -11.80
CA VAL A 190 5.34 -21.72 -12.99
C VAL A 190 6.36 -20.63 -12.67
N LEU A 191 6.16 -19.91 -11.57
CA LEU A 191 7.02 -18.80 -11.14
C LEU A 191 8.43 -19.25 -10.71
N SER A 192 8.58 -20.50 -10.30
CA SER A 192 9.90 -21.12 -10.05
C SER A 192 10.57 -21.70 -11.30
N GLY A 193 9.95 -21.57 -12.48
CA GLY A 193 10.53 -21.95 -13.78
C GLY A 193 10.09 -23.31 -14.31
N THR A 194 9.11 -23.95 -13.67
CA THR A 194 8.57 -25.24 -14.13
C THR A 194 7.44 -25.00 -15.13
N LEU A 195 7.74 -25.18 -16.42
CA LEU A 195 6.75 -25.07 -17.49
C LEU A 195 6.31 -26.46 -17.95
N LYS A 196 5.06 -26.83 -17.65
CA LYS A 196 4.45 -28.08 -18.12
C LYS A 196 3.62 -27.80 -19.38
N GLU A 197 3.86 -28.54 -20.46
CA GLU A 197 3.11 -28.39 -21.73
C GLU A 197 1.59 -28.50 -21.54
N ALA A 198 1.14 -29.40 -20.65
CA ALA A 198 -0.27 -29.56 -20.34
C ALA A 198 -0.91 -28.28 -19.76
N LEU A 199 -0.18 -27.53 -18.94
CA LEU A 199 -0.65 -26.27 -18.34
C LEU A 199 -0.72 -25.16 -19.39
N LEU A 200 0.29 -25.08 -20.27
CA LEU A 200 0.30 -24.12 -21.38
C LEU A 200 -0.87 -24.37 -22.34
N PHE A 201 -1.12 -25.63 -22.67
CA PHE A 201 -2.24 -26.02 -23.52
C PHE A 201 -3.60 -25.68 -22.89
N LYS A 202 -3.73 -25.89 -21.57
CA LYS A 202 -4.93 -25.53 -20.80
C LYS A 202 -5.13 -24.00 -20.81
N ALA A 203 -4.09 -23.25 -20.45
CA ALA A 203 -4.14 -21.78 -20.39
C ALA A 203 -4.48 -21.16 -21.74
N GLY A 204 -3.84 -21.62 -22.83
CA GLY A 204 -4.08 -21.09 -24.17
C GLY A 204 -5.52 -21.29 -24.67
N ARG A 205 -6.21 -22.35 -24.22
CA ARG A 205 -7.61 -22.67 -24.57
C ARG A 205 -8.64 -22.16 -23.55
N ALA A 206 -8.19 -21.63 -22.42
CA ALA A 206 -9.08 -21.15 -21.38
C ALA A 206 -9.94 -19.98 -21.88
N PRO A 207 -11.18 -19.82 -21.37
CA PRO A 207 -11.96 -18.62 -21.64
C PRO A 207 -11.26 -17.38 -21.08
N PHE A 208 -11.58 -16.22 -21.64
CA PHE A 208 -10.84 -14.98 -21.37
C PHE A 208 -10.84 -14.58 -19.89
N ASP A 209 -11.94 -14.80 -19.19
CA ASP A 209 -12.07 -14.56 -17.74
C ASP A 209 -11.10 -15.42 -16.92
N GLU A 210 -10.95 -16.71 -17.26
CA GLU A 210 -9.97 -17.59 -16.62
C GLU A 210 -8.53 -17.14 -16.89
N LYS A 211 -8.24 -16.69 -18.13
CA LYS A 211 -6.92 -16.13 -18.47
C LYS A 211 -6.61 -14.87 -17.66
N LEU A 212 -7.58 -13.98 -17.48
CA LEU A 212 -7.41 -12.79 -16.65
C LEU A 212 -7.16 -13.15 -15.18
N SER A 213 -7.88 -14.14 -14.64
CA SER A 213 -7.60 -14.66 -13.30
C SER A 213 -6.18 -15.21 -13.17
N LEU A 214 -5.69 -15.95 -14.16
CA LEU A 214 -4.32 -16.48 -14.18
C LEU A 214 -3.27 -15.37 -14.24
N ILE A 215 -3.49 -14.34 -15.07
CA ILE A 215 -2.63 -13.15 -15.13
C ILE A 215 -2.61 -12.44 -13.78
N GLY A 216 -3.77 -12.24 -13.15
CA GLY A 216 -3.89 -11.66 -11.82
C GLY A 216 -3.16 -12.46 -10.73
N LEU A 217 -3.20 -13.80 -10.80
CA LEU A 217 -2.48 -14.69 -9.90
C LEU A 217 -0.95 -14.57 -10.04
N LEU A 218 -0.44 -14.49 -11.28
CA LEU A 218 0.99 -14.29 -11.53
C LEU A 218 1.44 -12.93 -10.98
N LEU A 219 0.73 -11.86 -11.33
CA LEU A 219 1.02 -10.49 -10.89
C LEU A 219 0.94 -10.34 -9.37
N SER A 220 -0.03 -10.99 -8.73
CA SER A 220 -0.20 -11.07 -7.27
C SER A 220 1.06 -11.56 -6.56
N LYS A 221 1.56 -12.72 -6.98
CA LYS A 221 2.74 -13.36 -6.40
C LYS A 221 4.00 -12.55 -6.69
N ILE A 222 4.15 -12.06 -7.92
CA ILE A 222 5.26 -11.18 -8.32
C ILE A 222 5.28 -9.91 -7.47
N GLY A 223 4.15 -9.21 -7.36
CA GLY A 223 4.03 -7.98 -6.58
C GLY A 223 4.33 -8.18 -5.09
N THR A 224 3.91 -9.31 -4.51
CA THR A 224 4.24 -9.64 -3.12
C THR A 224 5.75 -9.80 -2.92
N VAL A 225 6.43 -10.59 -3.76
CA VAL A 225 7.88 -10.81 -3.65
C VAL A 225 8.65 -9.51 -3.90
N PHE A 226 8.24 -8.70 -4.88
CA PHE A 226 8.86 -7.39 -5.14
C PHE A 226 8.73 -6.46 -3.96
N ARG A 227 7.55 -6.37 -3.35
CA ARG A 227 7.34 -5.56 -2.15
C ARG A 227 8.23 -6.02 -1.00
N GLU A 228 8.27 -7.30 -0.70
CA GLU A 228 9.12 -7.85 0.36
C GLU A 228 10.61 -7.58 0.10
N THR A 229 11.03 -7.69 -1.15
CA THR A 229 12.42 -7.42 -1.56
C THR A 229 12.79 -5.94 -1.41
N LEU A 230 11.93 -5.03 -1.86
CA LEU A 230 12.14 -3.58 -1.72
C LEU A 230 12.06 -3.11 -0.27
N GLU A 231 11.18 -3.70 0.55
CA GLU A 231 11.15 -3.43 2.00
C GLU A 231 12.44 -3.90 2.69
N ARG A 232 12.99 -5.05 2.26
CA ARG A 232 14.26 -5.58 2.76
C ARG A 232 15.43 -4.68 2.38
N GLU A 233 15.47 -4.21 1.14
CA GLU A 233 16.47 -3.26 0.66
C GLU A 233 16.46 -1.97 1.49
N LYS A 234 15.29 -1.31 1.62
CA LYS A 234 15.14 -0.09 2.44
C LYS A 234 15.61 -0.30 3.88
N THR A 235 15.39 -1.50 4.43
CA THR A 235 15.88 -1.88 5.76
C THR A 235 17.40 -1.92 5.80
N VAL A 236 18.04 -2.58 4.82
CA VAL A 236 19.50 -2.67 4.70
C VAL A 236 20.14 -1.30 4.47
N GLU A 237 19.55 -0.46 3.62
CA GLU A 237 20.01 0.92 3.39
C GLU A 237 19.97 1.76 4.67
N SER A 238 18.84 1.73 5.39
CA SER A 238 18.69 2.47 6.64
C SER A 238 19.64 1.95 7.72
N LEU A 239 19.83 0.63 7.79
CA LEU A 239 20.81 0.00 8.67
C LEU A 239 22.23 0.48 8.36
N MET A 240 22.61 0.55 7.08
CA MET A 240 23.90 1.09 6.64
C MET A 240 24.10 2.54 7.09
N MET A 241 23.07 3.38 6.97
CA MET A 241 23.12 4.77 7.45
C MET A 241 23.38 4.86 8.96
N GLN A 242 22.81 3.94 9.76
CA GLN A 242 23.09 3.90 11.20
C GLN A 242 24.49 3.38 11.50
N LEU A 243 24.92 2.29 10.85
CA LEU A 243 26.26 1.71 11.05
C LEU A 243 27.39 2.66 10.65
N LYS A 244 27.19 3.53 9.65
CA LYS A 244 28.14 4.60 9.30
C LYS A 244 28.43 5.57 10.45
N LYS A 245 27.55 5.67 11.46
CA LYS A 245 27.76 6.50 12.66
C LYS A 245 28.69 5.84 13.68
N PHE A 246 28.97 4.54 13.54
CA PHE A 246 29.82 3.77 14.46
C PHE A 246 31.31 4.16 14.42
N PRO A 247 31.98 4.31 13.26
CA PRO A 247 33.40 4.65 13.22
C PRO A 247 33.73 6.11 13.59
N ASN A 248 32.77 7.03 13.57
CA ASN A 248 33.02 8.44 13.87
C ASN A 248 33.30 8.64 15.37
N LYS A 249 34.55 8.98 15.74
CA LYS A 249 34.89 9.51 17.06
C LYS A 249 34.25 10.89 17.21
N LYS A 250 33.45 11.11 18.26
CA LYS A 250 33.10 12.47 18.68
C LYS A 250 34.31 13.07 19.42
N GLU A 251 34.59 14.37 19.22
CA GLU A 251 35.55 15.10 20.06
C GLU A 251 35.12 14.98 21.52
N GLY A 252 35.99 14.39 22.37
CA GLY A 252 35.71 14.15 23.79
C GLY A 252 35.24 12.74 24.18
N GLU A 253 35.12 11.78 23.25
CA GLU A 253 34.88 10.36 23.61
C GLU A 253 36.15 9.71 24.18
N GLU A 254 36.25 9.60 25.52
CA GLU A 254 37.37 8.96 26.23
C GLU A 254 37.31 7.41 26.19
N GLU A 255 36.15 6.80 25.99
CA GLU A 255 35.97 5.34 26.05
C GLU A 255 36.03 4.66 24.67
N ASN A 256 36.90 3.66 24.54
CA ASN A 256 37.05 2.80 23.35
C ASN A 256 36.08 1.60 23.34
N SER A 257 34.88 1.75 23.93
CA SER A 257 33.89 0.67 24.06
C SER A 257 32.99 0.58 22.82
N GLY A 258 33.15 -0.49 22.06
CA GLY A 258 32.32 -0.82 20.90
C GLY A 258 30.87 -1.17 21.29
N ILE A 259 30.68 -1.87 22.41
CA ILE A 259 29.35 -2.25 22.92
C ILE A 259 28.57 -0.99 23.35
N ARG A 260 29.20 -0.08 24.11
CA ARG A 260 28.55 1.17 24.52
C ARG A 260 28.17 2.02 23.31
N LYS A 261 29.02 2.07 22.29
CA LYS A 261 28.74 2.82 21.06
C LYS A 261 27.57 2.24 20.28
N MET A 262 27.49 0.91 20.16
CA MET A 262 26.37 0.25 19.50
C MET A 262 25.05 0.51 20.24
N GLY A 263 25.08 0.44 21.58
CA GLY A 263 23.95 0.80 22.43
C GLY A 263 23.51 2.27 22.26
N GLU A 264 24.45 3.21 22.13
CA GLU A 264 24.13 4.63 21.84
C GLU A 264 23.40 4.78 20.50
N ILE A 265 23.89 4.14 19.44
CA ILE A 265 23.26 4.21 18.10
C ILE A 265 21.84 3.66 18.14
N THR A 266 21.66 2.48 18.75
CA THR A 266 20.35 1.84 18.87
C THR A 266 19.37 2.72 19.64
N ARG A 267 19.80 3.28 20.78
CA ARG A 267 18.97 4.17 21.60
C ARG A 267 18.59 5.45 20.86
N LEU A 268 19.54 6.11 20.19
CA LEU A 268 19.26 7.33 19.44
C LEU A 268 18.28 7.10 18.29
N TYR A 269 18.38 5.95 17.61
CA TYR A 269 17.45 5.58 16.55
C TYR A 269 16.05 5.27 17.11
N GLU A 270 15.96 4.64 18.29
CA GLU A 270 14.69 4.41 18.98
C GLU A 270 14.02 5.72 19.45
N GLU A 271 14.80 6.66 19.96
CA GLU A 271 14.34 8.01 20.33
C GLU A 271 13.81 8.78 19.12
N GLU A 272 14.49 8.69 17.97
CA GLU A 272 14.03 9.28 16.71
C GLU A 272 12.69 8.69 16.27
N TRP A 273 12.57 7.36 16.29
CA TRP A 273 11.34 6.65 15.97
C TRP A 273 10.18 7.08 16.89
N LYS A 274 10.40 7.06 18.21
CA LYS A 274 9.41 7.49 19.21
C LYS A 274 8.93 8.91 18.96
N LYS A 275 9.85 9.84 18.69
CA LYS A 275 9.51 11.25 18.39
C LYS A 275 8.66 11.39 17.14
N LYS A 276 9.02 10.70 16.05
CA LYS A 276 8.24 10.74 14.80
C LYS A 276 6.87 10.08 14.97
N LYS A 277 6.80 9.00 15.76
CA LYS A 277 5.57 8.27 16.05
C LYS A 277 4.60 9.08 16.91
N THR A 278 5.06 9.71 18.00
CA THR A 278 4.21 10.59 18.83
C THR A 278 3.74 11.82 18.05
N ALA A 279 4.58 12.33 17.14
CA ALA A 279 4.20 13.42 16.25
C ALA A 279 3.15 13.00 15.19
N GLY A 280 2.94 11.70 14.94
CA GLY A 280 2.02 11.23 13.89
C GLY A 280 2.58 11.41 12.47
N LEU A 281 3.91 11.48 12.34
CA LEU A 281 4.62 11.75 11.08
C LEU A 281 5.08 10.48 10.34
N LEU A 282 4.64 9.30 10.80
CA LEU A 282 5.01 8.01 10.21
C LEU A 282 3.80 7.38 9.53
N SER A 283 3.96 7.00 8.27
CA SER A 283 3.07 6.03 7.64
C SER A 283 3.27 4.63 8.24
N ARG A 284 2.32 3.72 7.99
CA ARG A 284 2.42 2.32 8.44
C ARG A 284 3.69 1.62 7.91
N ARG A 285 3.99 1.80 6.62
CA ARG A 285 5.22 1.29 5.98
C ARG A 285 6.48 1.87 6.64
N GLN A 286 6.49 3.17 6.96
CA GLN A 286 7.62 3.79 7.66
C GLN A 286 7.78 3.28 9.10
N ASP A 287 6.70 3.10 9.86
CA ASP A 287 6.74 2.54 11.21
C ASP A 287 7.30 1.10 11.20
N HIS A 288 6.90 0.29 10.21
CA HIS A 288 7.44 -1.06 10.02
C HIS A 288 8.95 -1.03 9.68
N LEU A 289 9.38 -0.14 8.78
CA LEU A 289 10.80 0.04 8.46
C LEU A 289 11.62 0.36 9.72
N PHE A 290 11.19 1.33 10.53
CA PHE A 290 11.87 1.68 11.78
C PHE A 290 12.00 0.46 12.72
N LYS A 291 10.93 -0.32 12.89
CA LYS A 291 10.94 -1.53 13.72
C LYS A 291 11.88 -2.60 13.18
N ASN A 292 11.90 -2.83 11.87
CA ASN A 292 12.78 -3.82 11.25
C ASN A 292 14.26 -3.43 11.44
N VAL A 293 14.60 -2.16 11.27
CA VAL A 293 15.95 -1.64 11.50
C VAL A 293 16.32 -1.72 12.98
N LEU A 294 15.42 -1.32 13.88
CA LEU A 294 15.65 -1.45 15.34
C LEU A 294 15.92 -2.88 15.74
N LYS A 295 15.11 -3.83 15.28
CA LYS A 295 15.31 -5.26 15.53
C LYS A 295 16.72 -5.71 15.09
N LYS A 296 17.19 -5.26 13.91
CA LYS A 296 18.54 -5.59 13.42
C LYS A 296 19.65 -4.95 14.26
N LEU A 297 19.48 -3.70 14.68
CA LEU A 297 20.42 -3.02 15.58
C LEU A 297 20.51 -3.71 16.94
N GLU A 298 19.37 -4.12 17.50
CA GLU A 298 19.28 -4.90 18.75
C GLU A 298 19.92 -6.28 18.61
N GLU A 299 19.68 -6.98 17.49
CA GLU A 299 20.36 -8.24 17.17
C GLU A 299 21.89 -8.06 17.16
N TYR A 300 22.40 -7.00 16.52
CA TYR A 300 23.83 -6.69 16.47
C TYR A 300 24.41 -6.32 17.84
N ASP A 301 23.71 -5.49 18.62
CA ASP A 301 24.10 -5.14 19.99
C ASP A 301 24.18 -6.39 20.88
N HIS A 302 23.20 -7.30 20.78
CA HIS A 302 23.22 -8.56 21.49
C HIS A 302 24.40 -9.46 21.08
N ILE A 303 24.68 -9.58 19.77
CA ILE A 303 25.82 -10.36 19.27
C ILE A 303 27.13 -9.83 19.86
N LEU A 304 27.36 -8.51 19.80
CA LEU A 304 28.58 -7.90 20.35
C LEU A 304 28.73 -8.15 21.85
N LYS A 305 27.64 -8.05 22.63
CA LYS A 305 27.63 -8.36 24.07
C LYS A 305 27.93 -9.83 24.34
N SER A 306 27.33 -10.74 23.58
CA SER A 306 27.51 -12.19 23.75
C SER A 306 28.93 -12.65 23.39
N GLU A 307 29.53 -12.04 22.37
CA GLU A 307 30.91 -12.30 21.94
C GLU A 307 31.95 -11.49 22.76
N GLN A 308 31.51 -10.68 23.72
CA GLN A 308 32.33 -9.80 24.57
C GLN A 308 33.27 -8.87 23.78
N LEU A 309 32.80 -8.40 22.61
CA LEU A 309 33.58 -7.56 21.70
C LEU A 309 33.50 -6.09 22.11
N ASP A 310 34.15 -5.74 23.22
CA ASP A 310 34.14 -4.37 23.73
C ASP A 310 35.18 -3.46 23.04
N ASN A 311 36.20 -4.02 22.39
CA ASN A 311 37.11 -3.21 21.58
C ASN A 311 36.39 -2.68 20.33
N ARG A 312 36.42 -1.36 20.12
CA ARG A 312 35.77 -0.67 18.97
C ARG A 312 36.21 -1.21 17.60
N GLU A 313 37.47 -1.56 17.41
CA GLU A 313 37.98 -2.08 16.14
C GLU A 313 37.44 -3.49 15.86
N ASP A 314 37.46 -4.36 16.86
CA ASP A 314 36.97 -5.74 16.75
C ASP A 314 35.44 -5.76 16.58
N ALA A 315 34.72 -4.92 17.33
CA ALA A 315 33.29 -4.72 17.17
C ALA A 315 32.95 -4.23 15.76
N TRP A 316 33.69 -3.24 15.24
CA TRP A 316 33.47 -2.75 13.88
C TRP A 316 33.77 -3.79 12.81
N LYS A 317 34.82 -4.60 13.00
CA LYS A 317 35.14 -5.73 12.11
C LYS A 317 34.01 -6.76 12.11
N ARG A 318 33.43 -7.06 13.28
CA ARG A 318 32.30 -7.99 13.39
C ARG A 318 31.03 -7.44 12.74
N LEU A 319 30.68 -6.19 13.01
CA LEU A 319 29.52 -5.51 12.41
C LEU A 319 29.61 -5.46 10.88
N ARG A 320 30.80 -5.19 10.32
CA ARG A 320 31.01 -5.24 8.87
C ARG A 320 30.74 -6.63 8.28
N LYS A 321 31.15 -7.69 8.96
CA LYS A 321 30.89 -9.06 8.52
C LYS A 321 29.39 -9.38 8.53
N LEU A 322 28.68 -9.03 9.62
CA LEU A 322 27.23 -9.21 9.72
C LEU A 322 26.49 -8.43 8.64
N PHE A 323 26.87 -7.17 8.42
CA PHE A 323 26.28 -6.35 7.36
C PHE A 323 26.57 -6.90 5.96
N GLN A 324 27.76 -7.48 5.73
CA GLN A 324 28.07 -8.15 4.48
C GLN A 324 27.18 -9.37 4.23
N GLU A 325 26.89 -10.16 5.27
CA GLU A 325 25.94 -11.29 5.20
C GLU A 325 24.53 -10.79 4.83
N GLU A 326 24.06 -9.67 5.40
CA GLU A 326 22.77 -9.06 5.03
C GLU A 326 22.73 -8.61 3.56
N ASN A 327 23.81 -8.04 3.02
CA ASN A 327 23.89 -7.64 1.61
C ASN A 327 23.86 -8.85 0.67
N ILE A 328 24.55 -9.94 1.01
CA ILE A 328 24.52 -11.18 0.21
C ILE A 328 23.09 -11.72 0.15
N GLN A 329 22.40 -11.76 1.29
CA GLN A 329 21.01 -12.20 1.35
C GLN A 329 20.06 -11.29 0.56
N LEU A 330 20.30 -9.98 0.56
CA LEU A 330 19.54 -9.03 -0.26
C LEU A 330 19.75 -9.30 -1.76
N GLU A 331 21.00 -9.50 -2.19
CA GLU A 331 21.34 -9.81 -3.58
C GLU A 331 20.71 -11.13 -4.05
N GLU A 332 20.73 -12.17 -3.22
CA GLU A 332 20.05 -13.45 -3.49
C GLU A 332 18.53 -13.27 -3.66
N THR A 333 17.92 -12.43 -2.80
CA THR A 333 16.48 -12.15 -2.86
C THR A 333 16.11 -11.36 -4.12
N MET A 334 16.90 -10.33 -4.46
CA MET A 334 16.75 -9.56 -5.71
C MET A 334 16.85 -10.45 -6.95
N ASN A 335 17.87 -11.32 -7.01
CA ASN A 335 18.05 -12.24 -8.14
C ASN A 335 16.91 -13.25 -8.26
N ARG A 336 16.39 -13.75 -7.13
CA ARG A 336 15.23 -14.64 -7.13
C ARG A 336 13.97 -13.93 -7.62
N ALA A 337 13.74 -12.70 -7.17
CA ALA A 337 12.62 -11.86 -7.60
C ALA A 337 12.68 -11.60 -9.13
N GLY A 338 13.85 -11.23 -9.66
CA GLY A 338 14.06 -11.05 -11.09
C GLY A 338 13.84 -12.33 -11.91
N SER A 339 14.39 -13.46 -11.44
CA SER A 339 14.18 -14.76 -12.07
C SER A 339 12.71 -15.16 -12.11
N MET A 340 11.96 -14.83 -11.06
CA MET A 340 10.53 -15.11 -10.98
C MET A 340 9.73 -14.31 -12.02
N LEU A 341 10.10 -13.06 -12.28
CA LEU A 341 9.50 -12.25 -13.33
C LEU A 341 9.82 -12.82 -14.72
N GLU A 342 11.06 -13.22 -14.97
CA GLU A 342 11.47 -13.87 -16.23
C GLU A 342 10.69 -15.17 -16.48
N ASN A 343 10.45 -15.96 -15.44
CA ASN A 343 9.64 -17.18 -15.53
C ASN A 343 8.17 -16.86 -15.83
N ALA A 344 7.63 -15.77 -15.28
CA ALA A 344 6.29 -15.30 -15.63
C ALA A 344 6.20 -14.89 -17.11
N PHE A 345 7.20 -14.16 -17.63
CA PHE A 345 7.25 -13.84 -19.06
C PHE A 345 7.36 -15.09 -19.93
N ASN A 346 8.22 -16.07 -19.57
CA ASN A 346 8.30 -17.35 -20.28
C ASN A 346 6.92 -18.03 -20.37
N PHE A 347 6.18 -18.04 -19.25
CA PHE A 347 4.83 -18.61 -19.23
C PHE A 347 3.87 -17.82 -20.13
N MET A 348 3.84 -16.49 -20.01
CA MET A 348 2.96 -15.62 -20.79
C MET A 348 3.22 -15.75 -22.31
N GLU A 349 4.49 -15.77 -22.72
CA GLU A 349 4.89 -15.98 -24.12
C GLU A 349 4.47 -17.36 -24.63
N ALA A 350 4.71 -18.41 -23.84
CA ALA A 350 4.41 -19.78 -24.24
C ALA A 350 2.90 -20.09 -24.26
N ALA A 351 2.12 -19.51 -23.34
CA ALA A 351 0.68 -19.75 -23.23
C ALA A 351 -0.15 -18.83 -24.14
N PHE A 352 0.28 -17.57 -24.28
CA PHE A 352 -0.53 -16.53 -24.91
C PHE A 352 0.18 -15.79 -26.06
N GLY A 353 1.51 -15.84 -26.15
CA GLY A 353 2.29 -15.13 -27.16
C GLY A 353 2.13 -13.61 -27.08
N ASP A 354 2.27 -12.93 -28.23
CA ASP A 354 2.06 -11.47 -28.38
C ASP A 354 0.57 -11.14 -28.53
N SER A 355 -0.25 -11.52 -27.56
CA SER A 355 -1.71 -11.31 -27.55
C SER A 355 -2.12 -10.20 -26.57
N GLN A 356 -3.43 -9.92 -26.50
CA GLN A 356 -4.01 -8.96 -25.58
C GLN A 356 -3.69 -9.29 -24.12
N GLU A 357 -3.56 -10.57 -23.79
CA GLU A 357 -3.17 -11.07 -22.47
C GLU A 357 -1.79 -10.57 -22.03
N MET A 358 -0.82 -10.53 -22.96
CA MET A 358 0.51 -9.98 -22.70
C MET A 358 0.47 -8.47 -22.46
N VAL A 359 -0.35 -7.74 -23.26
CA VAL A 359 -0.58 -6.30 -23.07
C VAL A 359 -1.14 -6.05 -21.67
N ILE A 360 -2.15 -6.80 -21.25
CA ILE A 360 -2.77 -6.66 -19.92
C ILE A 360 -1.74 -6.92 -18.82
N PHE A 361 -0.94 -7.99 -18.93
CA PHE A 361 0.10 -8.31 -17.95
C PHE A 361 1.08 -7.15 -17.76
N VAL A 362 1.60 -6.58 -18.86
CA VAL A 362 2.55 -5.46 -18.81
C VAL A 362 1.91 -4.17 -18.34
N THR A 363 0.68 -3.85 -18.77
CA THR A 363 -0.08 -2.72 -18.25
C THR A 363 -0.25 -2.83 -16.73
N GLN A 364 -0.53 -4.02 -16.21
CA GLN A 364 -0.67 -4.22 -14.77
C GLN A 364 0.63 -4.10 -13.99
N LEU A 365 1.75 -4.56 -14.56
CA LEU A 365 3.08 -4.27 -13.99
C LEU A 365 3.31 -2.76 -13.87
N ASN A 366 2.90 -1.98 -14.87
CA ASN A 366 3.02 -0.51 -14.87
C ASN A 366 2.05 0.20 -13.92
N MET A 367 0.98 -0.45 -13.46
CA MET A 367 0.05 0.12 -12.47
C MET A 367 0.50 -0.15 -11.04
N ASN A 368 1.36 -1.14 -10.83
CA ASN A 368 1.84 -1.51 -9.50
C ASN A 368 3.15 -0.77 -9.17
N ASN A 369 3.08 0.16 -8.23
CA ASN A 369 4.23 0.98 -7.83
C ASN A 369 5.43 0.15 -7.31
N ASP A 370 5.17 -0.96 -6.60
CA ASP A 370 6.24 -1.83 -6.11
C ASP A 370 6.91 -2.56 -7.30
N CYS A 371 6.17 -2.88 -8.37
CA CYS A 371 6.75 -3.42 -9.61
C CYS A 371 7.58 -2.40 -10.38
N ILE A 372 7.07 -1.18 -10.54
CA ILE A 372 7.80 -0.10 -11.20
C ILE A 372 9.11 0.19 -10.47
N GLN A 373 9.07 0.30 -9.13
CA GLN A 373 10.26 0.57 -8.34
C GLN A 373 11.30 -0.55 -8.51
N PHE A 374 10.89 -1.82 -8.44
CA PHE A 374 11.80 -2.95 -8.66
C PHE A 374 12.43 -2.93 -10.07
N LEU A 375 11.64 -2.63 -11.10
CA LEU A 375 12.08 -2.57 -12.50
C LEU A 375 12.94 -1.35 -12.85
N GLN A 376 13.12 -0.40 -11.92
CA GLN A 376 14.11 0.68 -12.06
C GLN A 376 15.51 0.24 -11.64
N GLU A 377 15.59 -0.73 -10.73
CA GLU A 377 16.84 -1.23 -10.15
C GLU A 377 17.27 -2.55 -10.81
N TYR A 378 16.32 -3.35 -11.27
CA TYR A 378 16.56 -4.62 -11.94
C TYR A 378 16.21 -4.55 -13.43
N GLU A 379 17.23 -4.70 -14.30
CA GLU A 379 17.05 -4.67 -15.75
C GLU A 379 16.40 -5.97 -16.25
N CYS A 380 15.11 -5.87 -16.63
CA CYS A 380 14.37 -6.94 -17.30
C CYS A 380 14.17 -6.56 -18.79
N GLU A 381 14.99 -7.14 -19.68
CA GLU A 381 14.97 -6.81 -21.12
C GLU A 381 13.59 -7.04 -21.75
N ARG A 382 12.92 -8.14 -21.39
CA ARG A 382 11.59 -8.48 -21.94
C ARG A 382 10.54 -7.47 -21.54
N TYR A 383 10.54 -7.02 -20.29
CA TYR A 383 9.65 -5.97 -19.85
C TYR A 383 9.81 -4.71 -20.71
N TYR A 384 11.04 -4.25 -20.96
CA TYR A 384 11.25 -3.08 -21.81
C TYR A 384 10.85 -3.31 -23.27
N GLN A 385 11.07 -4.51 -23.80
CA GLN A 385 10.65 -4.88 -25.15
C GLN A 385 9.13 -4.78 -25.30
N TYR A 386 8.37 -5.38 -24.38
CA TYR A 386 6.91 -5.37 -24.43
C TYR A 386 6.31 -4.01 -24.08
N ASN A 387 6.87 -3.31 -23.10
CA ASN A 387 6.44 -1.95 -22.74
C ASN A 387 6.63 -0.99 -23.93
N LYS A 388 7.73 -1.12 -24.69
CA LYS A 388 7.95 -0.34 -25.91
C LYS A 388 6.92 -0.66 -26.99
N LYS A 389 6.57 -1.93 -27.20
CA LYS A 389 5.52 -2.33 -28.15
C LYS A 389 4.17 -1.71 -27.78
N LEU A 390 3.81 -1.71 -26.50
CA LEU A 390 2.60 -1.10 -25.97
C LEU A 390 2.51 0.40 -26.30
N LEU A 391 3.59 1.15 -26.05
CA LEU A 391 3.67 2.58 -26.36
C LEU A 391 3.53 2.89 -27.86
N PHE A 392 3.92 1.98 -28.75
CA PHE A 392 3.74 2.15 -30.19
C PHE A 392 2.30 1.87 -30.63
N GLN A 393 1.65 0.85 -30.06
CA GLN A 393 0.24 0.56 -30.31
C GLN A 393 -0.66 1.72 -29.87
N ASP A 394 -0.43 2.27 -28.67
CA ASP A 394 -1.18 3.44 -28.18
C ASP A 394 -1.04 4.66 -29.12
N ARG A 395 0.17 4.88 -29.67
CA ARG A 395 0.42 5.95 -30.64
C ARG A 395 -0.24 5.72 -31.98
N GLU A 396 -0.26 4.49 -32.48
CA GLU A 396 -0.95 4.15 -33.73
C GLU A 396 -2.48 4.33 -33.60
N ASP A 397 -3.06 3.88 -32.48
CA ASP A 397 -4.49 4.04 -32.19
C ASP A 397 -4.89 5.51 -32.03
N GLU A 398 -4.03 6.34 -31.41
CA GLU A 398 -4.27 7.77 -31.29
C GLU A 398 -4.20 8.49 -32.65
N LEU A 399 -3.30 8.06 -33.55
CA LEU A 399 -3.19 8.59 -34.91
C LEU A 399 -4.38 8.16 -35.79
N LEU A 400 -4.84 6.92 -35.67
CA LEU A 400 -6.02 6.43 -36.39
C LEU A 400 -7.30 7.17 -35.97
N LYS A 401 -7.50 7.39 -34.66
CA LYS A 401 -8.62 8.20 -34.15
C LYS A 401 -8.64 9.63 -34.67
N ARG A 402 -7.46 10.22 -34.96
CA ARG A 402 -7.33 11.56 -35.55
C ARG A 402 -7.55 11.60 -37.07
N ILE A 403 -7.47 10.46 -37.74
CA ILE A 403 -7.77 10.34 -39.18
C ILE A 403 -9.27 10.08 -39.38
N GLU A 404 -9.93 9.43 -38.42
CA GLU A 404 -11.38 9.16 -38.41
C GLU A 404 -12.23 10.32 -37.84
N SER A 405 -11.60 11.31 -37.19
CA SER A 405 -12.20 12.57 -36.73
C SER A 405 -11.96 13.70 -37.71
#